data_AF-A0A3D3XPM1-F1
#
_entry.id   AF-A0A3D3XPM1-F1
#
_cell.length_a   1.000
_cell.length_b   1.000
_cell.length_c   1.000
_cell.angle_alpha   90.00
_cell.angle_beta   90.00
_cell.angle_gamma   90.00
#
_symmetry.space_group_name_H-M   'P 1'
#
loop_
_entity.id
_entity.type
_entity.pdbx_description
1 polymer ?
#
loop_
_entity_poly.entity_id
_entity_poly.type
_entity_poly.pdbx_seq_one_letter_code
_entity_poly.pdbx_strand_id
1 'polypeptide(L)'
;MTCAPNCDVTNTPTTTKTKSSAVGGKLAQSYVKDAQVWADQLVDGVGNLEWDNGEPLAISGQDGDYQLTSDASWVLSGDFQIVTSGGKKTDSNGNWIDASPMVAPAPDPGQASANVTPLTTLVAFEPALKEALDALGGWNADIASPNGVSGNLLRVAKTVETLSGTLSGGSSPVVSDFGSSLKSLGKLAATLKSAAETGADLASDVVLEASASSAIEEVLSDPVLVPDPPSATQRVALKSSVKTAVQGIATAIQSTDEPVVEDPALLDKIEKVLEEASVEDEVSITMNMGSGKALSFGAVITAIEMTWVGNSLSLTAVVSDDDPDSLDYRWFTFSQTLRATNPNLPTTEVTNFDGTNLKVLLTAIDSAANTSDTRSCTWQSNPTTCEF
;
A
#
# COMPACT_ATOMS: atom_id res chain seq x y z
N MET A 1 51.95 -7.27 56.13
CA MET A 1 51.05 -7.55 54.99
C MET A 1 49.65 -7.20 55.42
N THR A 2 49.08 -6.19 54.78
CA THR A 2 47.90 -5.43 55.18
C THR A 2 46.61 -5.95 54.54
N CYS A 3 45.57 -5.95 55.37
CA CYS A 3 44.12 -5.84 55.12
C CYS A 3 43.33 -7.03 54.52
N ALA A 4 42.29 -7.40 55.27
CA ALA A 4 41.03 -8.03 54.85
C ALA A 4 39.90 -6.96 54.93
N PRO A 5 38.60 -7.26 54.72
CA PRO A 5 37.90 -8.15 53.77
C PRO A 5 36.86 -7.36 52.92
N ASN A 6 36.37 -7.86 51.78
CA ASN A 6 35.04 -7.45 51.28
C ASN A 6 34.45 -8.43 50.26
N CYS A 7 33.37 -9.09 50.68
CA CYS A 7 32.37 -9.67 49.80
C CYS A 7 31.50 -8.51 49.28
N ASP A 8 31.62 -8.18 48.00
CA ASP A 8 30.57 -7.47 47.28
C ASP A 8 30.74 -7.74 45.79
N VAL A 9 30.20 -8.89 45.34
CA VAL A 9 29.96 -9.09 43.91
C VAL A 9 28.53 -8.62 43.68
N THR A 10 28.36 -7.31 43.52
CA THR A 10 27.17 -6.76 42.89
C THR A 10 27.10 -7.32 41.47
N ASN A 11 26.34 -8.41 41.29
CA ASN A 11 25.75 -8.77 40.01
C ASN A 11 24.82 -7.61 39.63
N THR A 12 25.40 -6.56 39.07
CA THR A 12 24.63 -5.59 38.31
C THR A 12 24.17 -6.38 37.09
N PRO A 13 22.86 -6.61 36.88
CA PRO A 13 22.42 -7.09 35.59
C PRO A 13 22.88 -6.00 34.62
N THR A 14 23.86 -6.31 33.78
CA THR A 14 24.11 -5.53 32.58
C THR A 14 22.79 -5.60 31.85
N THR A 15 21.97 -4.56 31.96
CA THR A 15 20.91 -4.29 31.00
C THR A 15 21.65 -4.12 29.70
N THR A 16 21.84 -5.22 28.97
CA THR A 16 22.10 -5.20 27.55
C THR A 16 20.96 -4.37 27.00
N LYS A 17 21.22 -3.09 26.71
CA LYS A 17 20.27 -2.29 25.96
C LYS A 17 20.13 -3.02 24.63
N THR A 18 19.07 -3.81 24.48
CA THR A 18 18.71 -4.40 23.21
C THR A 18 18.59 -3.22 22.26
N LYS A 19 19.46 -3.18 21.25
CA LYS A 19 19.41 -2.10 20.26
C LYS A 19 18.12 -2.34 19.48
N SER A 20 17.11 -1.52 19.74
CA SER A 20 15.94 -1.44 18.90
C SER A 20 16.13 -0.28 17.93
N SER A 21 15.79 -0.49 16.66
CA SER A 21 15.66 0.57 15.68
C SER A 21 14.19 0.95 15.57
N ALA A 22 13.95 2.24 15.40
CA ALA A 22 12.66 2.78 15.04
C ALA A 22 12.81 3.48 13.69
N VAL A 23 12.06 3.03 12.70
CA VAL A 23 11.98 3.63 11.38
C VAL A 23 10.58 4.18 11.21
N GLY A 24 10.47 5.44 10.80
CA GLY A 24 9.18 6.07 10.57
C GLY A 24 9.20 6.98 9.36
N GLY A 25 8.07 7.59 9.07
CA GLY A 25 7.97 8.52 7.95
C GLY A 25 6.52 8.83 7.66
N LYS A 26 6.26 9.29 6.44
CA LYS A 26 4.91 9.61 5.97
C LYS A 26 4.52 8.75 4.77
N LEU A 27 3.25 8.36 4.73
CA LEU A 27 2.60 7.84 3.54
C LEU A 27 2.17 9.02 2.67
N ALA A 28 3.11 9.55 1.90
CA ALA A 28 2.93 10.81 1.17
C ALA A 28 2.25 10.60 -0.20
N GLN A 29 1.10 9.92 -0.21
CA GLN A 29 0.13 9.95 -1.30
C GLN A 29 -1.08 10.76 -0.81
N SER A 30 -0.90 12.07 -0.67
CA SER A 30 -1.86 12.98 -0.01
C SER A 30 -2.15 12.60 1.46
N TYR A 31 -1.13 12.13 2.19
CA TYR A 31 -1.20 11.68 3.60
C TYR A 31 -2.25 10.59 3.86
N VAL A 32 -1.89 9.36 3.49
CA VAL A 32 -2.77 8.19 3.61
C VAL A 32 -2.94 7.79 5.07
N LYS A 33 -4.18 7.80 5.55
CA LYS A 33 -4.54 7.32 6.90
C LYS A 33 -5.04 5.89 6.89
N ASP A 34 -4.97 5.24 8.06
CA ASP A 34 -5.54 3.91 8.31
C ASP A 34 -4.97 2.79 7.42
N ALA A 35 -3.81 3.00 6.78
CA ALA A 35 -3.13 1.98 5.98
C ALA A 35 -2.31 1.05 6.86
N GLN A 36 -2.20 -0.21 6.47
CA GLN A 36 -1.21 -1.13 7.05
C GLN A 36 0.17 -0.77 6.52
N VAL A 37 1.16 -0.75 7.42
CA VAL A 37 2.56 -0.49 7.09
C VAL A 37 3.41 -1.56 7.77
N TRP A 38 4.22 -2.30 7.03
CA TRP A 38 5.11 -3.30 7.61
C TRP A 38 6.50 -3.28 6.99
N ALA A 39 7.47 -3.85 7.71
CA ALA A 39 8.80 -4.09 7.19
C ALA A 39 8.87 -5.53 6.67
N ASP A 40 8.86 -5.69 5.34
CA ASP A 40 9.01 -6.94 4.60
C ASP A 40 10.50 -7.31 4.54
N GLN A 41 10.86 -8.45 5.11
CA GLN A 41 12.24 -8.91 5.18
C GLN A 41 12.76 -9.30 3.79
N LEU A 42 13.90 -8.74 3.39
CA LEU A 42 14.54 -9.13 2.15
C LEU A 42 15.33 -10.43 2.33
N VAL A 43 15.02 -11.43 1.50
CA VAL A 43 15.81 -12.66 1.37
C VAL A 43 16.50 -12.63 0.01
N ASP A 44 17.84 -12.65 0.01
CA ASP A 44 18.66 -12.47 -1.20
C ASP A 44 18.32 -11.18 -1.98
N GLY A 45 17.95 -10.12 -1.24
CA GLY A 45 17.60 -8.80 -1.80
C GLY A 45 16.17 -8.70 -2.34
N VAL A 46 15.33 -9.71 -2.13
CA VAL A 46 13.95 -9.74 -2.62
C VAL A 46 13.00 -9.96 -1.44
N GLY A 47 12.00 -9.08 -1.31
CA GLY A 47 10.88 -9.23 -0.37
C GLY A 47 9.70 -9.92 -1.03
N ASN A 48 8.85 -10.58 -0.24
CA ASN A 48 7.68 -11.28 -0.76
C ASN A 48 6.44 -10.39 -0.90
N LEU A 49 6.50 -9.14 -0.39
CA LEU A 49 5.41 -8.17 -0.36
C LEU A 49 4.19 -8.66 0.44
N GLU A 50 4.37 -9.63 1.32
CA GLU A 50 3.36 -10.13 2.23
C GLU A 50 3.79 -9.77 3.66
N TRP A 51 2.83 -9.67 4.58
CA TRP A 51 3.17 -9.52 5.99
C TRP A 51 3.34 -10.89 6.63
N ASP A 52 4.54 -11.17 7.14
CA ASP A 52 4.88 -12.41 7.81
C ASP A 52 4.92 -12.28 9.34
N ASN A 53 4.64 -13.39 10.03
CA ASN A 53 4.71 -13.41 11.48
C ASN A 53 6.14 -13.19 11.97
N GLY A 54 6.36 -12.08 12.68
CA GLY A 54 7.68 -11.64 13.13
C GLY A 54 8.12 -10.32 12.48
N GLU A 55 7.40 -9.89 11.44
CA GLU A 55 7.63 -8.59 10.82
C GLU A 55 6.92 -7.47 11.59
N PRO A 56 7.61 -6.35 11.85
CA PRO A 56 7.01 -5.17 12.45
C PRO A 56 5.84 -4.66 11.60
N LEU A 57 4.72 -4.38 12.24
CA LEU A 57 3.50 -3.86 11.62
C LEU A 57 3.01 -2.62 12.40
N ALA A 58 2.56 -1.62 11.66
CA ALA A 58 1.93 -0.41 12.17
C ALA A 58 0.70 -0.05 11.32
N ILE A 59 -0.12 0.87 11.84
CA ILE A 59 -1.20 1.51 11.09
C ILE A 59 -0.86 2.99 10.96
N SER A 60 -1.03 3.57 9.77
CA SER A 60 -0.75 4.99 9.56
C SER A 60 -1.74 5.90 10.29
N GLY A 61 -1.23 6.99 10.84
CA GLY A 61 -1.99 8.03 11.52
C GLY A 61 -2.75 8.94 10.57
N GLN A 62 -3.45 9.92 11.15
CA GLN A 62 -4.30 10.86 10.42
C GLN A 62 -3.52 11.77 9.45
N ASP A 63 -2.22 11.99 9.73
CA ASP A 63 -1.31 12.80 8.92
C ASP A 63 -0.36 11.91 8.07
N GLY A 64 -0.75 10.66 7.86
CA GLY A 64 0.00 9.63 7.15
C GLY A 64 1.27 9.18 7.87
N ASP A 65 1.49 9.58 9.12
CA ASP A 65 2.66 9.20 9.90
C ASP A 65 2.62 7.72 10.29
N TYR A 66 3.78 7.07 10.30
CA TYR A 66 3.90 5.70 10.77
C TYR A 66 5.23 5.50 11.49
N GLN A 67 5.30 4.46 12.33
CA GLN A 67 6.52 4.06 13.02
C GLN A 67 6.59 2.54 13.18
N LEU A 68 7.63 1.93 12.63
CA LEU A 68 7.99 0.53 12.78
C LEU A 68 9.11 0.42 13.80
N THR A 69 8.90 -0.38 14.86
CA THR A 69 9.89 -0.59 15.91
C THR A 69 10.24 -2.07 15.97
N SER A 70 11.54 -2.38 15.93
CA SER A 70 12.02 -3.76 16.01
C SER A 70 13.41 -3.83 16.61
N ASP A 71 13.76 -4.97 17.18
CA ASP A 71 15.12 -5.36 17.56
C ASP A 71 15.67 -6.49 16.66
N ALA A 72 14.93 -6.89 15.63
CA ALA A 72 15.35 -7.91 14.69
C ALA A 72 16.61 -7.49 13.92
N SER A 73 17.59 -8.40 13.82
CA SER A 73 18.89 -8.11 13.21
C SER A 73 18.80 -7.61 11.77
N TRP A 74 17.84 -8.11 10.99
CA TRP A 74 17.62 -7.71 9.59
C TRP A 74 17.03 -6.29 9.46
N VAL A 75 16.22 -5.85 10.44
CA VAL A 75 15.79 -4.43 10.53
C VAL A 75 16.98 -3.54 10.88
N LEU A 76 17.86 -4.00 11.78
CA LEU A 76 19.06 -3.23 12.18
C LEU A 76 20.12 -3.15 11.08
N SER A 77 20.20 -4.14 10.19
CA SER A 77 21.12 -4.13 9.04
C SER A 77 20.57 -3.41 7.81
N GLY A 78 19.26 -3.14 7.76
CA GLY A 78 18.61 -2.51 6.61
C GLY A 78 18.18 -3.51 5.52
N ASP A 79 18.14 -4.81 5.83
CA ASP A 79 17.74 -5.87 4.91
C ASP A 79 16.21 -6.04 4.89
N PHE A 80 15.50 -4.97 4.60
CA PHE A 80 14.04 -4.93 4.51
C PHE A 80 13.57 -3.85 3.53
N GLN A 81 12.30 -3.94 3.16
CA GLN A 81 11.56 -2.86 2.50
C GLN A 81 10.30 -2.56 3.29
N ILE A 82 9.76 -1.36 3.13
CA ILE A 82 8.57 -0.90 3.83
C ILE A 82 7.41 -0.99 2.85
N VAL A 83 6.43 -1.82 3.16
CA VAL A 83 5.29 -2.07 2.28
C VAL A 83 4.02 -1.49 2.92
N THR A 84 3.13 -0.99 2.07
CA THR A 84 1.87 -0.38 2.50
C THR A 84 0.68 -0.90 1.73
N SER A 85 -0.42 -1.12 2.45
CA SER A 85 -1.67 -1.64 1.87
C SER A 85 -2.90 -0.99 2.50
N GLY A 86 -3.90 -0.75 1.66
CA GLY A 86 -5.17 -0.11 2.03
C GLY A 86 -5.01 1.34 2.48
N GLY A 87 -5.91 1.77 3.37
CA GLY A 87 -5.98 3.15 3.83
C GLY A 87 -6.70 4.09 2.87
N LYS A 88 -6.88 5.33 3.32
CA LYS A 88 -7.66 6.34 2.60
C LYS A 88 -6.89 7.64 2.46
N LYS A 89 -7.08 8.30 1.32
CA LYS A 89 -6.61 9.67 1.03
C LYS A 89 -7.77 10.56 0.61
N THR A 90 -7.59 11.87 0.64
CA THR A 90 -8.62 12.81 0.18
C THR A 90 -8.46 13.12 -1.29
N ASP A 91 -9.57 13.15 -2.03
CA ASP A 91 -9.65 13.77 -3.36
C ASP A 91 -9.71 15.30 -3.27
N SER A 92 -9.78 15.99 -4.42
CA SER A 92 -9.87 17.44 -4.50
C SER A 92 -11.11 18.05 -3.82
N ASN A 93 -12.17 17.25 -3.63
CA ASN A 93 -13.41 17.64 -2.98
C ASN A 93 -13.41 17.33 -1.47
N GLY A 94 -12.34 16.69 -0.97
CA GLY A 94 -12.23 16.25 0.43
C GLY A 94 -12.94 14.92 0.72
N ASN A 95 -13.37 14.17 -0.29
CA ASN A 95 -13.91 12.83 -0.12
C ASN A 95 -12.79 11.83 0.14
N TRP A 96 -13.06 10.83 0.98
CA TRP A 96 -12.12 9.75 1.25
C TRP A 96 -12.20 8.69 0.15
N ILE A 97 -11.10 8.53 -0.59
CA ILE A 97 -10.92 7.50 -1.61
C ILE A 97 -9.82 6.53 -1.19
N ASP A 98 -9.81 5.33 -1.79
CA ASP A 98 -8.77 4.35 -1.54
C ASP A 98 -7.39 4.86 -2.00
N ALA A 99 -6.39 4.59 -1.17
CA ALA A 99 -5.00 4.83 -1.52
C ALA A 99 -4.45 3.67 -2.35
N SER A 100 -3.45 3.97 -3.17
CA SER A 100 -2.73 2.96 -3.93
C SER A 100 -1.70 2.27 -3.03
N PRO A 101 -1.46 0.96 -3.21
CA PRO A 101 -0.38 0.29 -2.52
C PRO A 101 0.98 0.85 -2.95
N MET A 102 1.90 0.98 -2.00
CA MET A 102 3.25 1.52 -2.24
C MET A 102 4.30 0.74 -1.45
N VAL A 103 5.55 0.83 -1.90
CA VAL A 103 6.71 0.25 -1.24
C VAL A 103 7.83 1.29 -1.14
N ALA A 104 8.70 1.18 -0.15
CA ALA A 104 9.89 2.01 -0.01
C ALA A 104 11.09 1.15 0.39
N PRO A 105 12.32 1.48 -0.04
CA PRO A 105 13.50 0.83 0.51
C PRO A 105 13.64 1.16 2.01
N ALA A 106 14.40 0.35 2.75
CA ALA A 106 14.89 0.75 4.06
C ALA A 106 15.63 2.11 3.98
N PRO A 107 15.56 2.93 5.05
CA PRO A 107 16.32 4.18 5.11
C PRO A 107 17.82 3.91 5.02
N ASP A 108 18.56 4.86 4.42
CA ASP A 108 20.01 4.74 4.32
C ASP A 108 20.67 4.67 5.71
N PRO A 109 21.83 4.01 5.88
CA PRO A 109 22.49 3.89 7.18
C PRO A 109 22.66 5.23 7.90
N GLY A 110 22.11 5.32 9.11
CA GLY A 110 22.14 6.54 9.92
C GLY A 110 20.93 7.46 9.75
N GLN A 111 20.02 7.15 8.83
CA GLN A 111 18.69 7.76 8.75
C GLN A 111 17.67 6.89 9.50
N ALA A 112 16.69 7.54 10.12
CA ALA A 112 15.57 6.88 10.79
C ALA A 112 14.23 7.15 10.08
N SER A 113 14.28 7.82 8.92
CA SER A 113 13.10 8.28 8.20
C SER A 113 13.04 7.76 6.77
N ALA A 114 11.96 7.10 6.41
CA ALA A 114 11.64 6.69 5.04
C ALA A 114 10.19 7.08 4.75
N ASN A 115 9.95 8.00 3.84
CA ASN A 115 8.62 8.25 3.34
C ASN A 115 8.24 7.11 2.39
N VAL A 116 6.96 6.73 2.39
CA VAL A 116 6.43 5.80 1.39
C VAL A 116 5.63 6.61 0.39
N THR A 117 6.14 6.66 -0.84
CA THR A 117 5.66 7.51 -1.93
C THR A 117 5.75 6.75 -3.25
N PRO A 118 5.11 7.24 -4.32
CA PRO A 118 5.32 6.70 -5.67
C PRO A 118 6.80 6.70 -6.09
N LEU A 119 7.61 7.66 -5.62
CA LEU A 119 9.04 7.76 -5.95
C LEU A 119 9.87 6.71 -5.20
N THR A 120 9.60 6.50 -3.92
CA THR A 120 10.27 5.45 -3.14
C THR A 120 9.88 4.07 -3.65
N THR A 121 8.68 3.91 -4.21
CA THR A 121 8.26 2.68 -4.88
C THR A 121 9.15 2.37 -6.07
N LEU A 122 9.44 3.37 -6.93
CA LEU A 122 10.38 3.19 -8.02
C LEU A 122 11.77 2.78 -7.52
N VAL A 123 12.27 3.42 -6.45
CA VAL A 123 13.58 3.11 -5.87
C VAL A 123 13.64 1.73 -5.23
N ALA A 124 12.56 1.27 -4.60
CA ALA A 124 12.51 -0.06 -4.00
C ALA A 124 12.71 -1.15 -5.06
N PHE A 125 12.10 -0.98 -6.25
CA PHE A 125 12.28 -1.90 -7.37
C PHE A 125 13.60 -1.69 -8.13
N GLU A 126 14.03 -0.44 -8.29
CA GLU A 126 15.26 -0.08 -9.02
C GLU A 126 16.10 0.92 -8.22
N PRO A 127 16.97 0.46 -7.31
CA PRO A 127 17.77 1.34 -6.45
C PRO A 127 18.69 2.31 -7.21
N ALA A 128 19.03 2.00 -8.47
CA ALA A 128 19.80 2.88 -9.35
C ALA A 128 19.09 4.22 -9.64
N LEU A 129 17.77 4.31 -9.46
CA LEU A 129 17.01 5.54 -9.66
C LEU A 129 17.26 6.60 -8.57
N LYS A 130 17.86 6.25 -7.43
CA LYS A 130 18.14 7.21 -6.34
C LYS A 130 18.85 8.47 -6.86
N GLU A 131 19.94 8.29 -7.60
CA GLU A 131 20.75 9.41 -8.09
C GLU A 131 19.96 10.33 -9.05
N ALA A 132 19.22 9.74 -9.98
CA ALA A 132 18.42 10.49 -10.94
C ALA A 132 17.27 11.26 -10.26
N LEU A 133 16.61 10.66 -9.27
CA LEU A 133 15.52 11.30 -8.52
C LEU A 133 16.05 12.34 -7.51
N ASP A 134 17.24 12.13 -6.93
CA ASP A 134 17.90 13.14 -6.10
C ASP A 134 18.22 14.41 -6.89
N ALA A 135 18.61 14.28 -8.15
CA ALA A 135 18.82 15.43 -9.04
C ALA A 135 17.53 16.22 -9.32
N LEU A 136 16.35 15.60 -9.16
CA LEU A 136 15.05 16.24 -9.38
C LEU A 136 14.43 16.84 -8.11
N GLY A 137 15.01 16.60 -6.92
CA GLY A 137 14.48 17.12 -5.66
C GLY A 137 14.46 16.13 -4.49
N GLY A 138 14.88 14.88 -4.70
CA GLY A 138 15.04 13.88 -3.64
C GLY A 138 14.11 12.69 -3.79
N TRP A 139 14.66 11.47 -3.85
CA TRP A 139 13.83 10.26 -3.98
C TRP A 139 12.93 9.99 -2.75
N ASN A 140 13.36 10.43 -1.57
CA ASN A 140 12.64 10.26 -0.29
C ASN A 140 11.80 11.51 0.10
N ALA A 141 11.46 12.36 -0.87
CA ALA A 141 10.71 13.59 -0.60
C ALA A 141 9.30 13.32 -0.09
N ASP A 142 8.80 14.14 0.83
CA ASP A 142 7.38 14.20 1.17
C ASP A 142 6.63 14.97 0.07
N ILE A 143 6.15 14.26 -0.95
CA ILE A 143 5.48 14.88 -2.10
C ILE A 143 4.13 15.52 -1.76
N ALA A 144 3.56 15.21 -0.60
CA ALA A 144 2.34 15.81 -0.06
C ALA A 144 2.63 17.01 0.87
N SER A 145 3.90 17.41 0.99
CA SER A 145 4.34 18.52 1.85
C SER A 145 3.56 19.80 1.56
N PRO A 146 3.07 20.51 2.60
CA PRO A 146 2.41 21.81 2.41
C PRO A 146 3.38 22.90 1.92
N ASN A 147 4.69 22.66 1.99
CA ASN A 147 5.72 23.54 1.41
C ASN A 147 6.00 23.22 -0.07
N GLY A 148 5.39 22.16 -0.60
CA GLY A 148 5.60 21.67 -1.95
C GLY A 148 6.90 20.91 -2.15
N VAL A 149 7.03 20.36 -3.35
CA VAL A 149 8.25 19.70 -3.86
C VAL A 149 8.53 20.21 -5.27
N SER A 150 9.72 19.96 -5.80
CA SER A 150 10.05 20.26 -7.19
C SER A 150 8.95 19.77 -8.14
N GLY A 151 8.49 20.64 -9.05
CA GLY A 151 7.50 20.29 -10.07
C GLY A 151 7.97 19.14 -10.96
N ASN A 152 9.28 19.09 -11.25
CA ASN A 152 9.89 17.98 -11.97
C ASN A 152 9.70 16.64 -11.24
N LEU A 153 9.90 16.63 -9.92
CA LEU A 153 9.72 15.45 -9.08
C LEU A 153 8.24 15.04 -8.97
N LEU A 154 7.34 16.02 -8.81
CA LEU A 154 5.90 15.78 -8.70
C LEU A 154 5.32 15.18 -9.98
N ARG A 155 5.82 15.57 -11.17
CA ARG A 155 5.43 14.97 -12.46
C ARG A 155 5.74 13.48 -12.52
N VAL A 156 6.93 13.08 -12.08
CA VAL A 156 7.31 11.66 -12.01
C VAL A 156 6.37 10.93 -11.05
N ALA A 157 6.17 11.46 -9.84
CA ALA A 157 5.29 10.85 -8.85
C ALA A 157 3.86 10.65 -9.37
N LYS A 158 3.27 11.67 -10.01
CA LYS A 158 1.91 11.59 -10.58
C LYS A 158 1.82 10.67 -11.79
N THR A 159 2.89 10.50 -12.55
CA THR A 159 2.95 9.48 -13.62
C THR A 159 2.90 8.06 -13.03
N VAL A 160 3.59 7.82 -11.91
CA VAL A 160 3.55 6.53 -11.21
C VAL A 160 2.15 6.25 -10.66
N GLU A 161 1.52 7.23 -9.99
CA GLU A 161 0.14 7.10 -9.50
C GLU A 161 -0.86 6.84 -10.64
N THR A 162 -0.67 7.51 -11.78
CA THR A 162 -1.51 7.31 -12.97
C THR A 162 -1.42 5.88 -13.48
N LEU A 163 -0.20 5.35 -13.62
CA LEU A 163 -0.02 3.97 -14.06
C LEU A 163 -0.67 2.99 -13.08
N SER A 164 -0.47 3.20 -11.77
CA SER A 164 -1.11 2.39 -10.72
C SER A 164 -2.63 2.43 -10.84
N GLY A 165 -3.21 3.62 -10.95
CA GLY A 165 -4.65 3.81 -11.08
C GLY A 165 -5.23 3.21 -12.36
N THR A 166 -4.53 3.31 -13.50
CA THR A 166 -5.01 2.72 -14.76
C THR A 166 -4.95 1.20 -14.77
N LEU A 167 -3.95 0.58 -14.13
CA LEU A 167 -3.79 -0.87 -14.13
C LEU A 167 -4.58 -1.57 -13.02
N SER A 168 -4.68 -0.95 -11.85
CA SER A 168 -5.26 -1.59 -10.65
C SER A 168 -6.50 -0.89 -10.11
N GLY A 169 -6.89 0.25 -10.69
CA GLY A 169 -8.11 0.96 -10.30
C GLY A 169 -9.34 0.54 -11.12
N GLY A 170 -10.49 1.07 -10.72
CA GLY A 170 -11.77 0.85 -11.38
C GLY A 170 -12.48 -0.45 -10.99
N SER A 171 -13.62 -0.72 -11.63
CA SER A 171 -14.47 -1.90 -11.40
C SER A 171 -13.94 -3.17 -12.10
N SER A 172 -12.97 -3.02 -13.01
CA SER A 172 -12.38 -4.11 -13.79
C SER A 172 -10.88 -3.89 -13.95
N PRO A 173 -10.09 -4.05 -12.87
CA PRO A 173 -8.66 -3.83 -12.90
C PRO A 173 -7.97 -4.83 -13.85
N VAL A 174 -6.96 -4.36 -14.57
CA VAL A 174 -6.10 -5.20 -15.42
C VAL A 174 -5.21 -6.08 -14.55
N VAL A 175 -4.78 -5.54 -13.41
CA VAL A 175 -3.96 -6.21 -12.40
C VAL A 175 -4.72 -6.15 -11.09
N SER A 176 -5.27 -7.29 -10.67
CA SER A 176 -6.20 -7.39 -9.55
C SER A 176 -5.57 -7.76 -8.21
N ASP A 177 -4.41 -8.43 -8.20
CA ASP A 177 -3.74 -8.80 -6.95
C ASP A 177 -2.72 -7.75 -6.49
N PHE A 178 -2.59 -7.61 -5.17
CA PHE A 178 -1.73 -6.61 -4.52
C PHE A 178 -0.27 -6.69 -4.96
N GLY A 179 0.30 -7.90 -4.97
CA GLY A 179 1.69 -8.13 -5.32
C GLY A 179 1.98 -7.78 -6.78
N SER A 180 1.09 -8.15 -7.70
CA SER A 180 1.19 -7.77 -9.10
C SER A 180 0.98 -6.28 -9.33
N SER A 181 0.10 -5.63 -8.55
CA SER A 181 -0.07 -4.17 -8.62
C SER A 181 1.25 -3.46 -8.34
N LEU A 182 1.94 -3.83 -7.26
CA LEU A 182 3.27 -3.31 -6.94
C LEU A 182 4.31 -3.69 -8.00
N LYS A 183 4.37 -4.96 -8.42
CA LYS A 183 5.32 -5.42 -9.45
C LYS A 183 5.11 -4.75 -10.81
N SER A 184 3.89 -4.32 -11.13
CA SER A 184 3.60 -3.54 -12.33
C SER A 184 4.32 -2.18 -12.32
N LEU A 185 4.43 -1.55 -11.14
CA LEU A 185 5.22 -0.32 -10.94
C LEU A 185 6.72 -0.60 -11.05
N GLY A 186 7.16 -1.82 -10.73
CA GLY A 186 8.52 -2.29 -11.01
C GLY A 186 8.88 -2.27 -12.51
N LYS A 187 7.92 -2.56 -13.41
CA LYS A 187 8.14 -2.41 -14.85
C LYS A 187 8.36 -0.93 -15.24
N LEU A 188 7.59 -0.02 -14.65
CA LEU A 188 7.81 1.41 -14.84
C LEU A 188 9.19 1.84 -14.32
N ALA A 189 9.60 1.37 -13.14
CA ALA A 189 10.92 1.63 -12.59
C ALA A 189 12.04 1.19 -13.56
N ALA A 190 11.93 0.00 -14.14
CA ALA A 190 12.90 -0.50 -15.11
C ALA A 190 12.98 0.36 -16.38
N THR A 191 11.84 0.83 -16.90
CA THR A 191 11.80 1.72 -18.07
C THR A 191 12.39 3.11 -17.77
N LEU A 192 12.10 3.68 -16.60
CA LEU A 192 12.65 4.97 -16.17
C LEU A 192 14.15 4.87 -15.91
N LYS A 193 14.62 3.77 -15.31
CA LYS A 193 16.05 3.51 -15.13
C LYS A 193 16.77 3.46 -16.47
N SER A 194 16.21 2.73 -17.43
CA SER A 194 16.79 2.64 -18.78
C SER A 194 16.88 4.02 -19.43
N ALA A 195 15.87 4.89 -19.24
CA ALA A 195 15.92 6.27 -19.70
C ALA A 195 17.02 7.08 -18.98
N ALA A 196 17.13 6.96 -17.66
CA ALA A 196 18.13 7.64 -16.84
C ALA A 196 19.57 7.28 -17.26
N GLU A 197 19.83 6.00 -17.54
CA GLU A 197 21.15 5.51 -18.00
C GLU A 197 21.58 6.11 -19.34
N THR A 198 20.61 6.55 -20.16
CA THR A 198 20.88 7.27 -21.42
C THR A 198 21.03 8.78 -21.24
N GLY A 199 20.93 9.29 -20.00
CA GLY A 199 20.95 10.72 -19.70
C GLY A 199 19.69 11.47 -20.10
N ALA A 200 18.56 10.76 -20.25
CA ALA A 200 17.28 11.38 -20.58
C ALA A 200 16.71 12.15 -19.39
N ASP A 201 16.00 13.25 -19.68
CA ASP A 201 15.29 14.02 -18.67
C ASP A 201 14.03 13.27 -18.23
N LEU A 202 14.08 12.66 -17.03
CA LEU A 202 12.97 11.88 -16.47
C LEU A 202 11.71 12.70 -16.20
N ALA A 203 11.80 14.03 -16.09
CA ALA A 203 10.66 14.90 -15.87
C ALA A 203 10.03 15.44 -17.18
N SER A 204 10.64 15.13 -18.33
CA SER A 204 10.11 15.51 -19.63
C SER A 204 8.87 14.70 -19.99
N ASP A 205 7.93 15.36 -20.64
CA ASP A 205 6.71 14.77 -21.17
C ASP A 205 6.99 13.58 -22.10
N VAL A 206 7.99 13.72 -22.98
CA VAL A 206 8.39 12.67 -23.92
C VAL A 206 8.87 11.42 -23.20
N VAL A 207 9.72 11.56 -22.16
CA VAL A 207 10.25 10.42 -21.42
C VAL A 207 9.17 9.77 -20.57
N LEU A 208 8.38 10.57 -19.86
CA LEU A 208 7.28 10.05 -19.03
C LEU A 208 6.25 9.28 -19.87
N GLU A 209 5.86 9.82 -21.04
CA GLU A 209 4.93 9.15 -21.96
C GLU A 209 5.52 7.83 -22.48
N ALA A 210 6.78 7.85 -22.93
CA ALA A 210 7.45 6.68 -23.48
C ALA A 210 7.62 5.59 -22.41
N SER A 211 8.12 5.94 -21.23
CA SER A 211 8.30 5.02 -20.10
C SER A 211 6.97 4.43 -19.64
N ALA A 212 5.93 5.23 -19.47
CA ALA A 212 4.62 4.73 -19.07
C ALA A 212 4.01 3.81 -20.15
N SER A 213 4.12 4.16 -21.43
CA SER A 213 3.65 3.34 -22.54
C SER A 213 4.38 2.00 -22.62
N SER A 214 5.71 2.01 -22.49
CA SER A 214 6.52 0.78 -22.46
C SER A 214 6.22 -0.07 -21.23
N ALA A 215 6.02 0.53 -20.06
CA ALA A 215 5.67 -0.20 -18.84
C ALA A 215 4.34 -0.95 -19.00
N ILE A 216 3.32 -0.31 -19.59
CA ILE A 216 2.04 -0.98 -19.90
C ILE A 216 2.26 -2.16 -20.85
N GLU A 217 3.06 -1.98 -21.90
CA GLU A 217 3.36 -3.07 -22.84
C GLU A 217 3.99 -4.27 -22.14
N GLU A 218 4.95 -4.02 -21.25
CA GLU A 218 5.60 -5.07 -20.47
C GLU A 218 4.63 -5.74 -19.50
N VAL A 219 3.81 -4.97 -18.77
CA VAL A 219 2.80 -5.52 -17.84
C VAL A 219 1.79 -6.39 -18.58
N LEU A 220 1.20 -5.89 -19.67
CA LEU A 220 0.18 -6.61 -20.44
C LEU A 220 0.74 -7.83 -21.18
N SER A 221 2.05 -7.94 -21.30
CA SER A 221 2.73 -9.08 -21.92
C SER A 221 3.28 -10.07 -20.90
N ASP A 222 3.21 -9.75 -19.61
CA ASP A 222 3.68 -10.60 -18.52
C ASP A 222 2.52 -11.47 -18.00
N PRO A 223 2.49 -12.78 -18.34
CA PRO A 223 1.40 -13.66 -17.94
C PRO A 223 1.35 -13.95 -16.43
N VAL A 224 2.39 -13.58 -15.68
CA VAL A 224 2.38 -13.67 -14.21
C VAL A 224 1.60 -12.49 -13.61
N LEU A 225 1.71 -11.31 -14.22
CA LEU A 225 1.02 -10.10 -13.76
C LEU A 225 -0.39 -9.98 -14.33
N VAL A 226 -0.59 -10.45 -15.56
CA VAL A 226 -1.86 -10.41 -16.28
C VAL A 226 -2.14 -11.77 -16.90
N PRO A 227 -2.70 -12.72 -16.14
CA PRO A 227 -3.00 -14.07 -16.63
C PRO A 227 -4.00 -14.07 -17.81
N ASP A 228 -4.98 -13.16 -17.75
CA ASP A 228 -6.02 -12.98 -18.75
C ASP A 228 -5.85 -11.62 -19.45
N PRO A 229 -4.98 -11.54 -20.47
CA PRO A 229 -4.66 -10.28 -21.09
C PRO A 229 -5.86 -9.63 -21.80
N PRO A 230 -5.98 -8.28 -21.75
CA PRO A 230 -6.94 -7.55 -22.55
C PRO A 230 -6.79 -7.85 -24.05
N SER A 231 -7.91 -7.77 -24.78
CA SER A 231 -7.94 -7.85 -26.24
C SER A 231 -7.09 -6.76 -26.89
N ALA A 232 -6.70 -6.96 -28.15
CA ALA A 232 -5.86 -5.99 -28.87
C ALA A 232 -6.47 -4.56 -28.87
N THR A 233 -7.79 -4.44 -29.01
CA THR A 233 -8.49 -3.15 -28.94
C THR A 233 -8.40 -2.53 -27.56
N GLN A 234 -8.62 -3.31 -26.49
CA GLN A 234 -8.49 -2.83 -25.11
C GLN A 234 -7.06 -2.43 -24.78
N ARG A 235 -6.05 -3.16 -25.26
CA ARG A 235 -4.64 -2.79 -25.11
C ARG A 235 -4.33 -1.44 -25.76
N VAL A 236 -4.90 -1.16 -26.93
CA VAL A 236 -4.75 0.15 -27.60
C VAL A 236 -5.43 1.25 -26.80
N ALA A 237 -6.64 0.99 -26.29
CA ALA A 237 -7.37 1.94 -25.45
C ALA A 237 -6.60 2.27 -24.16
N LEU A 238 -6.07 1.27 -23.44
CA LEU A 238 -5.27 1.44 -22.23
C LEU A 238 -4.01 2.28 -22.48
N LYS A 239 -3.30 2.02 -23.57
CA LYS A 239 -2.12 2.84 -23.94
C LYS A 239 -2.52 4.28 -24.25
N SER A 240 -3.61 4.47 -24.98
CA SER A 240 -4.12 5.82 -25.30
C SER A 240 -4.57 6.57 -24.05
N SER A 241 -5.18 5.87 -23.10
CA SER A 241 -5.59 6.38 -21.80
C SER A 241 -4.39 6.89 -21.01
N VAL A 242 -3.38 6.05 -20.76
CA VAL A 242 -2.19 6.48 -20.00
C VAL A 242 -1.44 7.59 -20.71
N LYS A 243 -1.30 7.53 -22.05
CA LYS A 243 -0.71 8.62 -22.82
C LYS A 243 -1.43 9.95 -22.57
N THR A 244 -2.77 9.95 -22.66
CA THR A 244 -3.60 11.15 -22.43
C THR A 244 -3.43 11.66 -21.02
N ALA A 245 -3.46 10.76 -20.03
CA ALA A 245 -3.29 11.10 -18.63
C ALA A 245 -1.90 11.72 -18.33
N VAL A 246 -0.83 11.10 -18.81
CA VAL A 246 0.55 11.60 -18.62
C VAL A 246 0.73 12.97 -19.27
N GLN A 247 0.21 13.17 -20.48
CA GLN A 247 0.24 14.47 -21.16
C GLN A 247 -0.55 15.55 -20.41
N GLY A 248 -1.73 15.20 -19.90
CA GLY A 248 -2.53 16.12 -19.10
C GLY A 248 -1.86 16.48 -17.78
N ILE A 249 -1.21 15.53 -17.11
CA ILE A 249 -0.42 15.77 -15.88
C ILE A 249 0.78 16.67 -16.15
N ALA A 250 1.53 16.40 -17.23
CA ALA A 250 2.64 17.25 -17.65
C ALA A 250 2.16 18.67 -18.00
N THR A 251 0.93 18.83 -18.45
CA THR A 251 0.32 20.15 -18.69
C THR A 251 -0.12 20.83 -17.38
N ALA A 252 -0.67 20.07 -16.43
CA ALA A 252 -1.16 20.58 -15.15
C ALA A 252 -0.03 21.01 -14.20
N ILE A 253 1.08 20.28 -14.19
CA ILE A 253 2.26 20.53 -13.34
C ILE A 253 3.36 21.11 -14.22
N GLN A 254 3.90 22.28 -13.89
CA GLN A 254 4.99 22.87 -14.67
C GLN A 254 6.32 22.13 -14.47
N SER A 255 7.14 22.06 -15.53
CA SER A 255 8.50 21.53 -15.47
C SER A 255 9.38 22.58 -14.81
N THR A 256 9.67 22.40 -13.52
CA THR A 256 10.42 23.37 -12.74
C THR A 256 11.00 22.73 -11.49
N ASP A 257 12.12 23.26 -11.03
CA ASP A 257 12.69 22.92 -9.72
C ASP A 257 12.03 23.71 -8.58
N GLU A 258 11.20 24.71 -8.92
CA GLU A 258 10.45 25.48 -7.93
C GLU A 258 9.42 24.60 -7.21
N PRO A 259 9.17 24.86 -5.91
CA PRO A 259 8.19 24.11 -5.14
C PRO A 259 6.76 24.26 -5.70
N VAL A 260 6.14 23.11 -6.00
CA VAL A 260 4.74 22.96 -6.36
C VAL A 260 4.03 22.24 -5.21
N VAL A 261 2.94 22.84 -4.72
CA VAL A 261 2.11 22.26 -3.68
C VAL A 261 0.98 21.46 -4.33
N GLU A 262 0.75 20.24 -3.84
CA GLU A 262 -0.43 19.44 -4.16
C GLU A 262 -1.64 20.00 -3.41
N ASP A 263 -2.15 21.13 -3.88
CA ASP A 263 -3.37 21.73 -3.34
C ASP A 263 -4.63 21.16 -4.01
N PRO A 264 -5.83 21.40 -3.46
CA PRO A 264 -7.08 20.92 -4.05
C PRO A 264 -7.31 21.38 -5.50
N ALA A 265 -6.77 22.54 -5.90
CA ALA A 265 -6.95 23.04 -7.26
C ALA A 265 -6.05 22.32 -8.28
N LEU A 266 -4.85 21.89 -7.89
CA LEU A 266 -4.01 21.03 -8.69
C LEU A 266 -4.58 19.61 -8.74
N LEU A 267 -5.05 19.07 -7.62
CA LEU A 267 -5.72 17.77 -7.56
C LEU A 267 -6.94 17.72 -8.47
N ASP A 268 -7.82 18.72 -8.45
CA ASP A 268 -9.01 18.81 -9.32
C ASP A 268 -8.63 18.78 -10.82
N LYS A 269 -7.53 19.46 -11.20
CA LYS A 269 -7.02 19.39 -12.58
C LYS A 269 -6.53 18.00 -12.96
N ILE A 270 -5.79 17.35 -12.06
CA ILE A 270 -5.28 15.99 -12.29
C ILE A 270 -6.45 15.00 -12.37
N GLU A 271 -7.41 15.09 -11.46
CA GLU A 271 -8.60 14.23 -11.44
C GLU A 271 -9.42 14.36 -12.72
N LYS A 272 -9.63 15.58 -13.24
CA LYS A 272 -10.28 15.80 -14.54
C LYS A 272 -9.51 15.19 -15.70
N VAL A 273 -8.19 15.33 -15.70
CA VAL A 273 -7.34 14.68 -16.71
C VAL A 273 -7.49 13.17 -16.67
N LEU A 274 -7.56 12.57 -15.47
CA LEU A 274 -7.75 11.14 -15.30
C LEU A 274 -9.15 10.68 -15.71
N GLU A 275 -10.18 11.49 -15.45
CA GLU A 275 -11.56 11.25 -15.90
C GLU A 275 -11.66 11.28 -17.43
N GLU A 276 -11.09 12.30 -18.08
CA GLU A 276 -11.04 12.42 -19.54
C GLU A 276 -10.21 11.30 -20.21
N ALA A 277 -9.18 10.83 -19.51
CA ALA A 277 -8.33 9.73 -19.96
C ALA A 277 -8.95 8.35 -19.70
N SER A 278 -10.03 8.24 -18.91
CA SER A 278 -10.62 6.96 -18.55
C SER A 278 -11.10 6.19 -19.78
N VAL A 279 -10.96 4.85 -19.74
CA VAL A 279 -11.48 3.99 -20.79
C VAL A 279 -12.96 3.75 -20.49
N GLU A 280 -13.88 4.23 -21.33
CA GLU A 280 -15.31 4.01 -21.15
C GLU A 280 -15.66 2.52 -21.02
N ASP A 281 -16.57 2.18 -20.10
CA ASP A 281 -17.10 0.84 -19.83
C ASP A 281 -17.87 0.20 -21.02
N GLU A 282 -17.92 0.84 -22.20
CA GLU A 282 -18.67 0.35 -23.38
C GLU A 282 -18.07 -0.88 -24.09
N VAL A 283 -17.07 -1.55 -23.50
CA VAL A 283 -16.76 -2.92 -23.89
C VAL A 283 -17.73 -3.85 -23.15
N SER A 284 -18.95 -3.98 -23.69
CA SER A 284 -19.83 -5.09 -23.33
C SER A 284 -19.05 -6.38 -23.54
N ILE A 285 -18.68 -7.04 -22.44
CA ILE A 285 -18.07 -8.36 -22.50
C ILE A 285 -19.12 -9.29 -23.09
N THR A 286 -19.02 -9.56 -24.40
CA THR A 286 -19.62 -10.75 -24.96
C THR A 286 -18.82 -11.92 -24.40
N MET A 287 -19.26 -12.44 -23.25
CA MET A 287 -18.67 -13.62 -22.64
C MET A 287 -18.88 -14.80 -23.56
N ASN A 288 -17.89 -15.09 -24.41
CA ASN A 288 -17.84 -16.35 -25.11
C ASN A 288 -17.24 -17.37 -24.13
N MET A 289 -18.12 -18.08 -23.41
CA MET A 289 -17.74 -19.11 -22.44
C MET A 289 -17.08 -20.30 -23.15
N GLY A 290 -15.78 -20.19 -23.39
CA GLY A 290 -14.90 -21.31 -23.69
C GLY A 290 -14.55 -22.03 -22.39
N SER A 291 -15.05 -23.26 -22.22
CA SER A 291 -14.63 -24.22 -21.18
C SER A 291 -14.81 -23.84 -19.70
N GLY A 292 -16.06 -23.68 -19.27
CA GLY A 292 -16.56 -24.35 -18.05
C GLY A 292 -15.95 -24.07 -16.67
N LYS A 293 -15.22 -22.97 -16.45
CA LYS A 293 -14.91 -22.48 -15.10
C LYS A 293 -15.69 -21.18 -14.85
N ALA A 294 -16.42 -21.14 -13.73
CA ALA A 294 -17.20 -19.98 -13.33
C ALA A 294 -16.28 -18.80 -12.96
N LEU A 295 -16.76 -17.58 -13.15
CA LEU A 295 -16.19 -16.38 -12.54
C LEU A 295 -16.23 -16.56 -11.03
N SER A 296 -15.17 -16.15 -10.31
CA SER A 296 -15.12 -16.05 -8.85
C SER A 296 -14.89 -14.58 -8.51
N PHE A 297 -15.78 -13.97 -7.73
CA PHE A 297 -15.69 -12.61 -7.25
C PHE A 297 -15.19 -12.61 -5.82
N GLY A 298 -14.13 -11.84 -5.54
CA GLY A 298 -13.54 -11.80 -4.21
C GLY A 298 -14.48 -11.32 -3.10
N ALA A 299 -14.23 -11.82 -1.89
CA ALA A 299 -14.98 -11.49 -0.69
C ALA A 299 -14.97 -9.99 -0.35
N VAL A 300 -16.15 -9.45 -0.03
CA VAL A 300 -16.31 -8.08 0.48
C VAL A 300 -16.98 -8.11 1.85
N ILE A 301 -16.31 -7.59 2.87
CA ILE A 301 -16.89 -7.40 4.21
C ILE A 301 -17.80 -6.17 4.16
N THR A 302 -19.10 -6.40 4.27
CA THR A 302 -20.12 -5.34 4.25
C THR A 302 -20.46 -4.83 5.65
N ALA A 303 -20.32 -5.68 6.67
CA ALA A 303 -20.46 -5.25 8.06
C ALA A 303 -19.71 -6.15 9.05
N ILE A 304 -19.40 -5.56 10.21
CA ILE A 304 -19.02 -6.28 11.42
C ILE A 304 -20.09 -5.98 12.48
N GLU A 305 -20.71 -7.03 13.00
CA GLU A 305 -21.69 -6.91 14.08
C GLU A 305 -21.09 -7.40 15.40
N MET A 306 -21.36 -6.65 16.46
CA MET A 306 -20.94 -6.99 17.82
C MET A 306 -22.18 -6.97 18.71
N THR A 307 -22.48 -8.10 19.37
CA THR A 307 -23.63 -8.22 20.28
C THR A 307 -23.18 -8.77 21.61
N TRP A 308 -23.45 -8.01 22.69
CA TRP A 308 -23.06 -8.42 24.03
C TRP A 308 -24.22 -9.18 24.70
N VAL A 309 -23.98 -10.45 25.02
CA VAL A 309 -24.96 -11.34 25.68
C VAL A 309 -24.30 -12.01 26.89
N GLY A 310 -24.83 -11.76 28.07
CA GLY A 310 -24.25 -12.29 29.32
C GLY A 310 -22.86 -11.72 29.57
N ASN A 311 -21.83 -12.58 29.57
CA ASN A 311 -20.42 -12.20 29.72
C ASN A 311 -19.60 -12.41 28.43
N SER A 312 -20.25 -12.64 27.30
CA SER A 312 -19.61 -12.86 26.00
C SER A 312 -20.03 -11.78 25.01
N LEU A 313 -19.05 -11.26 24.26
CA LEU A 313 -19.30 -10.45 23.09
C LEU A 313 -19.24 -11.32 21.85
N SER A 314 -20.39 -11.53 21.20
CA SER A 314 -20.46 -12.21 19.92
C SER A 314 -19.99 -11.25 18.82
N LEU A 315 -19.10 -11.72 17.95
CA LEU A 315 -18.61 -11.04 16.77
C LEU A 315 -19.11 -11.79 15.54
N THR A 316 -19.76 -11.10 14.61
CA THR A 316 -20.30 -11.69 13.37
C THR A 316 -19.78 -10.92 12.17
N ALA A 317 -19.26 -11.67 11.20
CA ALA A 317 -18.84 -11.18 9.90
C ALA A 317 -20.03 -11.19 8.94
N VAL A 318 -20.27 -10.09 8.25
CA VAL A 318 -21.23 -10.02 7.14
C VAL A 318 -20.43 -9.83 5.86
N VAL A 319 -20.30 -10.90 5.08
CA VAL A 319 -19.45 -10.94 3.87
C VAL A 319 -20.32 -11.27 2.66
N SER A 320 -20.12 -10.51 1.58
CA SER A 320 -20.69 -10.78 0.26
C SER A 320 -19.64 -11.45 -0.60
N ASP A 321 -19.96 -12.60 -1.14
CA ASP A 321 -19.07 -13.44 -1.95
C ASP A 321 -19.93 -14.36 -2.86
N ASP A 322 -19.41 -14.78 -4.00
CA ASP A 322 -20.11 -15.66 -4.94
C ASP A 322 -19.88 -17.16 -4.69
N ASP A 323 -18.86 -17.52 -3.91
CA ASP A 323 -18.58 -18.86 -3.38
C ASP A 323 -18.33 -18.83 -1.86
N PRO A 324 -19.38 -18.72 -1.01
CA PRO A 324 -19.21 -18.61 0.43
C PRO A 324 -18.47 -19.77 1.12
N ASP A 325 -18.37 -20.93 0.45
CA ASP A 325 -17.66 -22.10 0.95
C ASP A 325 -16.12 -21.98 0.79
N SER A 326 -15.64 -21.02 -0.01
CA SER A 326 -14.21 -20.71 -0.19
C SER A 326 -13.63 -19.81 0.90
N LEU A 327 -14.48 -19.27 1.78
CA LEU A 327 -14.14 -18.20 2.71
C LEU A 327 -13.48 -18.69 3.99
N ASP A 328 -12.29 -18.14 4.25
CA ASP A 328 -11.61 -18.23 5.53
C ASP A 328 -11.71 -16.90 6.28
N TYR A 329 -11.92 -16.96 7.59
CA TYR A 329 -12.06 -15.79 8.45
C TYR A 329 -10.86 -15.68 9.40
N ARG A 330 -10.49 -14.46 9.79
CA ARG A 330 -9.50 -14.21 10.86
C ARG A 330 -9.92 -13.01 11.70
N TRP A 331 -10.21 -13.26 12.96
CA TRP A 331 -10.53 -12.23 13.95
C TRP A 331 -9.33 -11.91 14.82
N PHE A 332 -9.07 -10.63 15.01
CA PHE A 332 -8.08 -10.11 15.95
C PHE A 332 -8.73 -9.11 16.91
N THR A 333 -8.40 -9.21 18.19
CA THR A 333 -8.87 -8.30 19.23
C THR A 333 -7.71 -7.42 19.69
N PHE A 334 -7.90 -6.10 19.72
CA PHE A 334 -6.90 -5.16 20.23
C PHE A 334 -6.94 -5.08 21.76
N SER A 335 -6.67 -6.21 22.42
CA SER A 335 -6.62 -6.32 23.87
C SER A 335 -5.61 -7.37 24.31
N GLN A 336 -4.92 -7.13 25.43
CA GLN A 336 -4.00 -8.10 26.00
C GLN A 336 -4.72 -9.24 26.74
N THR A 337 -5.93 -8.97 27.23
CA THR A 337 -6.70 -9.88 28.10
C THR A 337 -7.91 -10.47 27.41
N LEU A 338 -8.51 -9.76 26.45
CA LEU A 338 -9.70 -10.19 25.72
C LEU A 338 -9.30 -10.78 24.37
N ARG A 339 -9.69 -12.02 24.11
CA ARG A 339 -9.39 -12.75 22.87
C ARG A 339 -10.64 -13.41 22.30
N ALA A 340 -10.75 -13.40 20.98
CA ALA A 340 -11.77 -14.16 20.27
C ALA A 340 -11.51 -15.66 20.40
N THR A 341 -12.56 -16.44 20.69
CA THR A 341 -12.54 -17.89 20.80
C THR A 341 -12.84 -18.51 19.43
N ASN A 342 -11.89 -19.27 18.88
CA ASN A 342 -11.95 -19.74 17.50
C ASN A 342 -12.05 -18.57 16.50
N PRO A 343 -10.97 -17.77 16.37
CA PRO A 343 -10.96 -16.57 15.54
C PRO A 343 -11.09 -16.84 14.04
N ASN A 344 -11.26 -18.10 13.62
CA ASN A 344 -11.30 -18.48 12.22
C ASN A 344 -12.70 -18.84 11.71
N LEU A 345 -13.73 -18.39 12.43
CA LEU A 345 -15.13 -18.63 12.09
C LEU A 345 -15.82 -17.31 11.71
N PRO A 346 -16.85 -17.35 10.84
CA PRO A 346 -17.65 -16.17 10.50
C PRO A 346 -18.32 -15.55 11.73
N THR A 347 -18.64 -16.39 12.73
CA THR A 347 -19.11 -15.96 14.04
C THR A 347 -18.19 -16.50 15.13
N THR A 348 -17.72 -15.62 16.00
CA THR A 348 -16.85 -15.94 17.14
C THR A 348 -17.32 -15.20 18.40
N GLU A 349 -16.71 -15.48 19.54
CA GLU A 349 -17.04 -14.84 20.81
C GLU A 349 -15.78 -14.35 21.52
N VAL A 350 -15.89 -13.23 22.23
CA VAL A 350 -14.91 -12.79 23.21
C VAL A 350 -15.50 -13.02 24.60
N THR A 351 -14.95 -13.99 25.32
CA THR A 351 -15.42 -14.34 26.68
C THR A 351 -14.88 -13.37 27.72
N ASN A 352 -15.61 -13.24 28.84
CA ASN A 352 -15.31 -12.31 29.93
C ASN A 352 -15.31 -10.83 29.49
N PHE A 353 -16.13 -10.51 28.48
CA PHE A 353 -16.34 -9.14 28.08
C PHE A 353 -17.21 -8.41 29.12
N ASP A 354 -16.71 -7.28 29.60
CA ASP A 354 -17.28 -6.47 30.69
C ASP A 354 -17.84 -5.13 30.19
N GLY A 355 -17.95 -4.95 28.87
CA GLY A 355 -18.39 -3.69 28.26
C GLY A 355 -17.29 -2.65 28.11
N THR A 356 -16.03 -3.01 28.37
CA THR A 356 -14.87 -2.15 28.06
C THR A 356 -14.76 -1.84 26.57
N ASN A 357 -14.07 -0.75 26.23
CA ASN A 357 -13.81 -0.41 24.84
C ASN A 357 -12.93 -1.49 24.20
N LEU A 358 -13.42 -2.10 23.13
CA LEU A 358 -12.73 -3.17 22.41
C LEU A 358 -12.81 -2.88 20.91
N LYS A 359 -11.64 -2.73 20.28
CA LYS A 359 -11.50 -2.73 18.82
C LYS A 359 -11.22 -4.15 18.34
N VAL A 360 -11.84 -4.53 17.24
CA VAL A 360 -11.63 -5.80 16.54
C VAL A 360 -11.23 -5.55 15.09
N LEU A 361 -10.43 -6.46 14.53
CA LEU A 361 -10.10 -6.54 13.11
C LEU A 361 -10.65 -7.87 12.58
N LEU A 362 -11.29 -7.84 11.42
CA LEU A 362 -11.73 -9.01 10.69
C LEU A 362 -11.02 -9.01 9.34
N THR A 363 -10.43 -10.15 8.97
CA THR A 363 -9.99 -10.43 7.61
C THR A 363 -10.80 -11.59 7.04
N ALA A 364 -11.43 -11.39 5.89
CA ALA A 364 -12.06 -12.44 5.09
C ALA A 364 -11.14 -12.75 3.90
N ILE A 365 -10.84 -14.03 3.68
CA ILE A 365 -9.95 -14.53 2.64
C ILE A 365 -10.77 -15.43 1.74
N ASP A 366 -10.86 -15.11 0.46
CA ASP A 366 -11.48 -15.96 -0.55
C ASP A 366 -10.40 -16.77 -1.26
N SER A 367 -10.38 -18.07 -1.00
CA SER A 367 -9.42 -19.00 -1.59
C SER A 367 -9.72 -19.34 -3.06
N ALA A 368 -10.96 -19.13 -3.53
CA ALA A 368 -11.37 -19.36 -4.90
C ALA A 368 -10.98 -18.21 -5.83
N ALA A 369 -11.16 -16.95 -5.40
CA ALA A 369 -10.67 -15.79 -6.14
C ALA A 369 -9.23 -15.36 -5.77
N ASN A 370 -8.62 -15.97 -4.74
CA ASN A 370 -7.31 -15.60 -4.21
C ASN A 370 -7.24 -14.11 -3.79
N THR A 371 -8.25 -13.66 -3.05
CA THR A 371 -8.38 -12.27 -2.57
C THR A 371 -8.62 -12.22 -1.06
N SER A 372 -8.52 -11.03 -0.47
CA SER A 372 -8.91 -10.81 0.92
C SER A 372 -9.38 -9.39 1.19
N ASP A 373 -10.38 -9.22 2.04
CA ASP A 373 -10.83 -7.92 2.57
C ASP A 373 -10.60 -7.86 4.09
N THR A 374 -10.23 -6.69 4.61
CA THR A 374 -9.94 -6.50 6.04
C THR A 374 -10.58 -5.23 6.56
N ARG A 375 -11.39 -5.36 7.62
CA ARG A 375 -12.13 -4.25 8.23
C ARG A 375 -12.00 -4.25 9.74
N SER A 376 -12.13 -3.07 10.35
CA SER A 376 -12.06 -2.91 11.81
C SER A 376 -13.33 -2.31 12.36
N CYS A 377 -13.75 -2.76 13.55
CA CYS A 377 -14.90 -2.24 14.25
C CYS A 377 -14.54 -1.97 15.71
N THR A 378 -15.02 -0.86 16.27
CA THR A 378 -14.80 -0.51 17.68
C THR A 378 -16.13 -0.56 18.40
N TRP A 379 -16.19 -1.30 19.51
CA TRP A 379 -17.37 -1.39 20.35
C TRP A 379 -17.82 0.00 20.87
N GLN A 380 -19.09 0.34 20.65
CA GLN A 380 -19.69 1.62 21.08
C GLN A 380 -20.88 1.42 22.02
N SER A 381 -21.82 0.55 21.64
CA SER A 381 -23.06 0.27 22.36
C SER A 381 -23.49 -1.18 22.15
N ASN A 382 -24.49 -1.66 22.89
CA ASN A 382 -25.07 -2.98 22.63
C ASN A 382 -26.40 -2.86 21.88
N PRO A 383 -26.52 -3.36 20.64
CA PRO A 383 -25.45 -3.87 19.76
C PRO A 383 -24.62 -2.73 19.12
N THR A 384 -23.48 -3.09 18.54
CA THR A 384 -22.66 -2.22 17.67
C THR A 384 -22.59 -2.86 16.29
N THR A 385 -22.85 -2.09 15.24
CA THR A 385 -22.65 -2.49 13.85
C THR A 385 -21.76 -1.47 13.16
N CYS A 386 -20.69 -1.94 12.52
CA CYS A 386 -19.86 -1.13 11.64
C CYS A 386 -20.13 -1.57 10.19
N GLU A 387 -20.73 -0.70 9.38
CA GLU A 387 -21.00 -0.91 7.95
C GLU A 387 -19.87 -0.31 7.09
N PHE A 388 -19.60 -0.88 5.91
CA PHE A 388 -18.45 -0.54 5.05
C PHE A 388 -18.82 -0.27 3.60
#